data_AF-A0A023EFP4-F1
#
_entry.id   AF-A0A023EFP4-F1
#
_cell.length_a   1.000
_cell.length_b   1.000
_cell.length_c   1.000
_cell.angle_alpha   90.00
_cell.angle_beta   90.00
_cell.angle_gamma   90.00
#
_symmetry.space_group_name_H-M   'P 1'
#
loop_
_entity.id
_entity.type
_entity.pdbx_description
1 polymer ?
#
loop_
_entity_poly.entity_id
_entity_poly.type
_entity_poly.pdbx_seq_one_letter_code
_entity_poly.pdbx_strand_id
1 'polypeptide(L)'
;MKFNLFTLLLVVAFVCACHGAEIPPPTVPENGDVVRTYQGVNVYKTERACARQGGLCVQKDDCKSLTAIKGLCPENANRGVECCYEVIPSEAVHTCAEHLGECMTGCRAQNLARKATDCAEGETCCVLVV
;
A
#
# COMPACT_ATOMS: atom_id res chain seq x y z
N MET A 1 -43.85 -27.48 -18.11
CA MET A 1 -42.38 -27.54 -18.24
C MET A 1 -41.79 -27.61 -16.83
N LYS A 2 -41.13 -28.72 -16.48
CA LYS A 2 -40.61 -28.97 -15.12
C LYS A 2 -39.19 -28.41 -15.07
N PHE A 3 -39.00 -27.25 -14.44
CA PHE A 3 -37.67 -26.66 -14.24
C PHE A 3 -36.87 -27.59 -13.32
N ASN A 4 -35.82 -28.21 -13.87
CA ASN A 4 -34.99 -29.16 -13.14
C ASN A 4 -34.09 -28.39 -12.18
N LEU A 5 -34.28 -28.58 -10.88
CA LEU A 5 -33.50 -27.93 -9.81
C LEU A 5 -31.98 -28.18 -10.00
N PHE A 6 -31.63 -29.34 -10.55
CA PHE A 6 -30.25 -29.70 -10.91
C PHE A 6 -29.63 -28.77 -11.96
N THR A 7 -30.38 -28.38 -12.99
CA THR A 7 -29.88 -27.43 -14.01
C THR A 7 -29.67 -26.04 -13.42
N LEU A 8 -30.49 -25.62 -12.45
CA LEU A 8 -30.31 -24.32 -11.79
C LEU A 8 -29.04 -24.30 -10.94
N LEU A 9 -28.78 -25.37 -10.18
CA LEU A 9 -27.61 -25.49 -9.32
C LEU A 9 -26.29 -25.53 -10.12
N LEU A 10 -26.28 -26.20 -11.27
CA LEU A 10 -25.11 -26.23 -12.15
C LEU A 10 -24.78 -24.85 -12.74
N VAL A 11 -25.79 -24.05 -13.08
CA VAL A 11 -25.58 -22.69 -13.61
C VAL A 11 -25.03 -21.76 -12.52
N VAL A 12 -25.56 -21.84 -11.29
CA VAL A 12 -25.07 -21.02 -10.17
C VAL A 12 -23.62 -21.37 -9.81
N ALA A 13 -23.26 -22.66 -9.79
CA ALA A 13 -21.89 -23.09 -9.53
C ALA A 13 -20.90 -22.57 -10.59
N PHE A 14 -21.31 -22.52 -11.85
CA PHE A 14 -20.48 -22.01 -12.95
C PHE A 14 -20.25 -20.49 -12.84
N VAL A 15 -21.27 -19.73 -12.43
CA VAL A 15 -21.15 -18.27 -12.24
C VAL A 15 -20.25 -17.93 -11.05
N CYS A 16 -20.30 -18.69 -9.96
CA CYS A 16 -19.43 -18.45 -8.80
C CYS A 16 -17.95 -18.76 -9.09
N ALA A 17 -17.65 -19.73 -9.96
CA ALA A 17 -16.27 -20.09 -10.31
C ALA A 17 -15.57 -19.06 -11.21
N CYS A 18 -16.33 -18.20 -11.92
CA CYS A 18 -15.77 -17.19 -12.81
C CYS A 18 -15.38 -15.88 -12.11
N HIS A 19 -15.77 -15.66 -10.86
CA HIS A 19 -15.39 -14.47 -10.09
C HIS A 19 -14.14 -14.75 -9.25
N GLY A 20 -13.09 -15.26 -9.90
CA GLY A 20 -11.76 -15.11 -9.34
C GLY A 20 -11.48 -13.61 -9.29
N ALA A 21 -11.47 -13.03 -8.10
CA ALA A 21 -11.00 -11.67 -7.91
C ALA A 21 -9.51 -11.67 -8.27
N GLU A 22 -9.19 -11.38 -9.53
CA GLU A 22 -7.85 -11.09 -9.97
C GLU A 22 -7.43 -9.83 -9.22
N ILE A 23 -6.63 -9.99 -8.16
CA ILE A 23 -5.94 -8.87 -7.53
C ILE A 23 -5.06 -8.30 -8.64
N PRO A 24 -5.30 -7.07 -9.11
CA PRO A 24 -4.47 -6.49 -10.14
C PRO A 24 -3.03 -6.50 -9.62
N PRO A 25 -2.04 -6.87 -10.46
CA PRO A 25 -0.65 -6.80 -10.04
C PRO A 25 -0.38 -5.36 -9.57
N PRO A 26 0.39 -5.18 -8.47
CA PRO A 26 0.70 -3.85 -7.97
C PRO A 26 1.22 -3.01 -9.14
N THR A 27 0.63 -1.83 -9.33
CA THR A 27 1.04 -0.89 -10.36
C THR A 27 2.49 -0.50 -10.12
N VAL A 28 3.41 -1.09 -10.89
CA VAL A 28 4.81 -0.69 -10.87
C VAL A 28 4.88 0.65 -11.60
N PRO A 29 5.29 1.75 -10.95
CA PRO A 29 5.45 3.02 -11.65
C PRO A 29 6.50 2.86 -12.74
N GLU A 30 6.24 3.47 -13.90
CA GLU A 30 7.02 3.40 -15.15
C GLU A 30 8.36 4.16 -15.05
N ASN A 31 9.10 3.95 -13.96
CA ASN A 31 10.47 4.36 -13.76
C ASN A 31 11.23 3.07 -13.49
N GLY A 32 12.03 2.59 -14.45
CA GLY A 32 12.55 1.22 -14.48
C GLY A 32 13.30 0.70 -13.25
N ASP A 33 13.62 1.58 -12.30
CA ASP A 33 14.32 1.25 -11.05
C ASP A 33 13.40 1.23 -9.81
N VAL A 34 12.18 1.76 -9.90
CA VAL A 34 11.17 1.67 -8.84
C VAL A 34 10.40 0.36 -9.02
N VAL A 35 10.49 -0.50 -8.01
CA VAL A 35 9.93 -1.86 -8.08
C VAL A 35 8.54 -1.94 -7.47
N ARG A 36 8.26 -1.09 -6.47
CA ARG A 36 6.97 -1.05 -5.77
C ARG A 36 6.82 0.24 -4.96
N THR A 37 5.60 0.47 -4.48
CA THR A 37 5.31 1.51 -3.48
C THR A 37 5.09 0.85 -2.11
N TYR A 38 5.67 1.42 -1.06
CA TYR A 38 5.48 0.98 0.33
C TYR A 38 5.08 2.18 1.18
N GLN A 39 3.90 2.14 1.81
CA GLN A 39 3.35 3.26 2.59
C GLN A 39 3.33 4.59 1.79
N GLY A 40 3.03 4.49 0.49
CA GLY A 40 3.04 5.64 -0.41
C GLY A 40 4.43 6.17 -0.80
N VAL A 41 5.50 5.51 -0.40
CA VAL A 41 6.89 5.84 -0.78
C VAL A 41 7.38 4.91 -1.88
N ASN A 42 8.07 5.48 -2.88
CA ASN A 42 8.68 4.71 -3.96
C ASN A 42 9.88 3.90 -3.46
N VAL A 43 9.79 2.58 -3.59
CA VAL A 43 10.86 1.65 -3.25
C VAL A 43 11.61 1.25 -4.51
N TYR A 44 12.89 1.61 -4.54
CA TYR A 44 13.82 1.23 -5.59
C TYR A 44 14.27 -0.22 -5.42
N LYS A 45 14.84 -0.79 -6.48
CA LYS A 45 15.46 -2.12 -6.44
C LYS A 45 16.38 -2.23 -5.21
N THR A 46 16.00 -3.10 -4.28
CA THR A 46 16.75 -3.27 -3.04
C THR A 46 17.99 -4.08 -3.32
N GLU A 47 19.15 -3.45 -3.13
CA GLU A 47 20.44 -4.07 -3.39
C GLU A 47 20.86 -4.99 -2.24
N ARG A 48 21.71 -5.99 -2.55
CA ARG A 48 22.10 -7.02 -1.57
C ARG A 48 22.71 -6.43 -0.30
N ALA A 49 23.46 -5.34 -0.40
CA ALA A 49 24.11 -4.70 0.73
C ALA A 49 23.08 -4.09 1.70
N CYS A 50 22.06 -3.41 1.16
CA CYS A 50 20.95 -2.86 1.94
C CYS A 50 20.03 -3.97 2.51
N ALA A 51 19.70 -4.97 1.68
CA ALA A 51 18.87 -6.10 2.10
C ALA A 51 19.49 -6.89 3.27
N ARG A 52 20.81 -7.04 3.31
CA ARG A 52 21.53 -7.69 4.42
C ARG A 52 21.41 -6.93 5.75
N GLN A 53 21.20 -5.62 5.70
CA GLN A 53 20.90 -4.83 6.89
C GLN A 53 19.42 -4.93 7.28
N GLY A 54 18.55 -5.45 6.40
CA GLY A 54 17.10 -5.44 6.58
C GLY A 54 16.44 -4.12 6.16
N GLY A 55 17.12 -3.30 5.36
CA GLY A 55 16.59 -2.02 4.88
C GLY A 55 15.96 -2.10 3.48
N LEU A 56 15.42 -0.95 3.06
CA LEU A 56 14.84 -0.68 1.74
C LEU A 56 15.61 0.47 1.08
N CYS A 57 15.77 0.40 -0.25
CA CYS A 57 16.31 1.52 -1.02
C CYS A 57 15.16 2.50 -1.35
N VAL A 58 15.20 3.70 -0.77
CA VAL A 58 14.20 4.76 -0.95
C VAL A 58 14.89 6.11 -1.13
N GLN A 59 14.16 7.13 -1.58
CA GLN A 59 14.67 8.50 -1.54
C GLN A 59 15.05 8.88 -0.11
N LYS A 60 16.18 9.58 0.05
CA LYS A 60 16.68 9.98 1.37
C LYS A 60 15.68 10.85 2.14
N ASP A 61 14.91 11.67 1.43
CA ASP A 61 13.91 12.56 2.03
C ASP A 61 12.65 11.82 2.52
N ASP A 62 12.38 10.65 1.96
CA ASP A 62 11.28 9.76 2.39
C ASP A 62 11.73 8.80 3.52
N CYS A 63 12.98 8.90 3.97
CA CYS A 63 13.54 8.03 4.98
C CYS A 63 13.45 8.64 6.38
N LYS A 64 12.76 7.95 7.30
CA LYS A 64 12.68 8.31 8.72
C LYS A 64 13.92 7.89 9.48
N SER A 65 14.46 6.71 9.16
CA SER A 65 15.62 6.12 9.86
C SER A 65 16.61 5.52 8.87
N LEU A 66 17.74 6.20 8.68
CA LEU A 66 18.82 5.74 7.80
C LEU A 66 19.64 4.62 8.45
N THR A 67 20.22 3.77 7.62
CA THR A 67 21.21 2.79 8.09
C THR A 67 22.49 3.47 8.58
N ALA A 68 23.17 2.85 9.55
CA ALA A 68 24.45 3.37 10.06
C ALA A 68 25.54 3.39 8.97
N ILE A 69 25.48 2.43 8.04
CA ILE A 69 26.36 2.33 6.87
C ILE A 69 25.67 3.01 5.69
N LYS A 70 26.35 3.95 5.03
CA LYS A 70 25.85 4.69 3.86
C LYS A 70 26.28 4.03 2.55
N GLY A 71 25.63 4.42 1.45
CA GLY A 71 25.99 3.97 0.10
C GLY A 71 25.67 2.50 -0.15
N LEU A 72 24.65 1.96 0.53
CA LEU A 72 24.24 0.56 0.37
C LEU A 72 23.31 0.34 -0.83
N CYS A 73 22.91 1.42 -1.51
CA CYS A 73 22.12 1.44 -2.74
C CYS A 73 22.88 2.17 -3.89
N PRO A 74 24.09 1.73 -4.30
CA PRO A 74 24.92 2.40 -5.30
C PRO A 74 24.31 2.53 -6.70
N GLU A 75 23.46 1.59 -7.15
CA GLU A 75 22.84 1.66 -8.50
C GLU A 75 21.96 2.91 -8.65
N ASN A 76 21.33 3.36 -7.56
CA ASN A 76 20.43 4.52 -7.54
C ASN A 76 20.97 5.72 -6.74
N ALA A 77 22.25 5.69 -6.35
CA ALA A 77 22.86 6.75 -5.55
C ALA A 77 22.85 8.13 -6.26
N ASN A 78 22.91 8.14 -7.60
CA ASN A 78 22.78 9.35 -8.42
C ASN A 78 21.40 10.03 -8.32
N ARG A 79 20.38 9.33 -7.81
CA ARG A 79 19.03 9.85 -7.62
C ARG A 79 18.74 10.30 -6.18
N GLY A 80 19.73 10.24 -5.30
CA GLY A 80 19.54 10.54 -3.87
C GLY A 80 18.97 9.37 -3.07
N VAL A 81 18.97 8.15 -3.62
CA VAL A 81 18.49 6.96 -2.94
C VAL A 81 19.52 6.47 -1.92
N GLU A 82 19.04 6.09 -0.75
CA GLU A 82 19.86 5.52 0.32
C GLU A 82 19.12 4.37 1.01
N CYS A 83 19.87 3.54 1.73
CA CYS A 83 19.29 2.45 2.50
C CYS A 83 18.62 2.96 3.78
N CYS A 84 17.38 2.52 3.99
CA CYS A 84 16.50 3.01 5.02
C CYS A 84 15.82 1.87 5.78
N TYR A 85 15.72 1.97 7.11
CA TYR A 85 14.99 1.02 7.93
C TYR A 85 13.49 1.32 8.00
N GLU A 86 13.14 2.60 8.12
CA GLU A 86 11.77 3.06 8.27
C GLU A 86 11.52 4.24 7.33
N VAL A 87 10.45 4.16 6.55
CA VAL A 87 10.03 5.27 5.69
C VAL A 87 9.12 6.23 6.44
N ILE A 88 9.03 7.47 5.98
CA ILE A 88 7.99 8.41 6.36
C ILE A 88 6.76 8.07 5.50
N PRO A 89 5.64 7.60 6.08
CA PRO A 89 4.45 7.29 5.30
C PRO A 89 4.00 8.53 4.52
N SER A 90 3.67 8.35 3.24
CA SER A 90 3.00 9.41 2.50
C SER A 90 1.55 9.45 2.95
N GLU A 91 1.20 10.49 3.71
CA GLU A 91 -0.17 10.77 4.18
C GLU A 91 -1.18 10.90 3.02
N ALA A 92 -0.70 11.06 1.79
CA ALA A 92 -1.50 11.30 0.59
C ALA A 92 -1.80 10.04 -0.22
N VAL A 93 -1.52 8.83 0.29
CA VAL A 93 -1.69 7.59 -0.51
C VAL A 93 -2.65 6.60 0.14
N HIS A 94 -2.93 6.72 1.43
CA HIS A 94 -3.78 5.76 2.11
C HIS A 94 -5.28 6.08 1.98
N THR A 95 -6.07 5.06 1.66
CA THR A 95 -7.54 5.15 1.77
C THR A 95 -7.95 4.94 3.22
N CYS A 96 -9.14 5.39 3.60
CA CYS A 96 -9.60 5.26 4.98
C CYS A 96 -9.79 3.79 5.36
N ALA A 97 -10.19 2.96 4.40
CA ALA A 97 -10.30 1.52 4.57
C ALA A 97 -8.95 0.85 4.88
N GLU A 98 -7.84 1.32 4.31
CA GLU A 98 -6.49 0.82 4.62
C GLU A 98 -6.06 1.13 6.05
N HIS A 99 -6.63 2.17 6.65
CA HIS A 99 -6.48 2.48 8.07
C HIS A 99 -7.44 1.70 8.99
N LEU A 100 -8.23 0.77 8.44
CA LEU A 100 -9.33 0.10 9.16
C LEU A 100 -10.31 1.12 9.76
N GLY A 101 -10.53 2.21 9.04
CA GLY A 101 -11.39 3.31 9.45
C GLY A 101 -12.61 3.48 8.57
N GLU A 102 -13.43 4.44 8.97
CA GLU A 102 -14.59 4.91 8.22
C GLU A 102 -14.53 6.45 8.10
N CYS A 103 -14.92 6.98 6.94
CA CYS A 103 -15.04 8.42 6.74
C CYS A 103 -16.26 8.93 7.50
N MET A 104 -16.03 9.83 8.45
CA MET A 104 -17.06 10.40 9.31
C MET A 104 -16.87 11.90 9.43
N THR A 105 -17.91 12.63 9.82
CA THR A 105 -17.83 14.08 10.08
C THR A 105 -16.92 14.44 11.26
N GLY A 106 -16.58 13.47 12.12
CA GLY A 106 -15.63 13.65 13.20
C GLY A 106 -15.41 12.37 14.01
N CYS A 107 -14.21 12.21 14.56
CA CYS A 107 -13.86 11.03 15.35
C CYS A 107 -14.21 11.23 16.83
N ARG A 108 -14.57 10.13 17.52
CA ARG A 108 -14.83 10.12 18.97
C ARG A 108 -13.65 10.67 19.78
N ALA A 109 -12.43 10.40 19.32
CA ALA A 109 -11.21 10.92 19.92
C ALA A 109 -10.25 11.36 18.80
N GLN A 110 -9.57 12.49 19.01
CA GLN A 110 -8.70 13.09 17.99
C GLN A 110 -7.53 12.19 17.57
N ASN A 111 -7.04 11.33 18.46
CA ASN A 111 -5.96 10.38 18.17
C ASN A 111 -6.40 9.22 17.25
N LEU A 112 -7.69 9.06 16.99
CA LEU A 112 -8.24 8.10 16.02
C LEU A 112 -8.34 8.67 14.61
N ALA A 113 -8.14 9.98 14.45
CA ALA A 113 -8.16 10.61 13.13
C ALA A 113 -6.91 10.22 12.33
N ARG A 114 -7.11 9.86 11.06
CA ARG A 114 -6.06 9.65 10.06
C ARG A 114 -6.34 10.50 8.84
N LYS A 115 -5.29 10.89 8.13
CA LYS A 115 -5.45 11.43 6.79
C LYS A 115 -5.77 10.29 5.85
N ALA A 116 -6.70 10.53 4.94
CA ALA A 116 -7.07 9.58 3.91
C ALA A 116 -7.38 10.34 2.61
N THR A 117 -7.24 9.65 1.49
CA THR A 117 -7.41 10.22 0.14
C THR A 117 -8.84 10.16 -0.39
N ASP A 118 -9.69 9.36 0.25
CA ASP A 118 -11.02 8.96 -0.23
C ASP A 118 -12.19 9.53 0.60
N CYS A 119 -11.93 10.27 1.68
CA CYS A 119 -12.98 10.95 2.44
C CYS A 119 -13.44 12.24 1.74
N ALA A 120 -14.74 12.51 1.79
CA ALA A 120 -15.31 13.71 1.18
C ALA A 120 -14.88 14.99 1.91
N GLU A 121 -15.08 16.15 1.28
CA GLU A 121 -14.81 17.43 1.90
C GLU A 121 -15.65 17.60 3.18
N GLY A 122 -14.99 17.88 4.32
CA GLY A 122 -15.64 17.97 5.63
C GLY A 122 -15.71 16.64 6.40
N GLU A 123 -15.26 15.54 5.82
CA GLU A 123 -15.10 14.26 6.51
C GLU A 123 -13.62 14.01 6.87
N THR A 124 -13.41 13.18 7.88
CA THR A 124 -12.08 12.70 8.28
C THR A 124 -12.13 11.19 8.45
N CYS A 125 -11.02 10.51 8.16
CA CYS A 125 -10.94 9.08 8.41
C CYS A 125 -10.80 8.80 9.90
N CYS A 126 -11.71 8.00 10.45
CA CYS A 126 -11.71 7.60 11.86
C CYS A 126 -11.43 6.12 12.01
N VAL A 127 -10.30 5.77 12.65
CA VAL A 127 -9.96 4.38 12.95
C VAL A 127 -10.97 3.82 13.95
N LEU A 128 -11.57 2.69 13.58
CA LEU A 128 -12.57 2.02 14.42
C LEU A 128 -11.87 1.11 15.44
N VAL A 129 -12.04 1.42 16.71
CA VAL A 129 -11.63 0.56 17.84
C VAL A 129 -12.88 0.01 18.50
N VAL A 130 -12.95 -1.32 18.59
CA VAL A 130 -14.05 -2.04 19.27
C VAL A 130 -13.80 -2.18 20.77
#